data_AF-A0A7K2AI75-F1
#
_entry.id   AF-A0A7K2AI75-F1
#
_cell.length_a   1.000
_cell.length_b   1.000
_cell.length_c   1.000
_cell.angle_alpha   90.00
_cell.angle_beta   90.00
_cell.angle_gamma   90.00
#
_symmetry.space_group_name_H-M   'P 1'
#
loop_
_entity.id
_entity.type
_entity.pdbx_description
1 polymer ?
#
loop_
_entity_poly.entity_id
_entity_poly.type
_entity_poly.pdbx_seq_one_letter_code
_entity_poly.pdbx_strand_id
1 'polypeptide(L)'
;MRRTWTFKVWATAVATLLVLGACGDGADDGEVEPEETAPTAAEADAESSVDPEPSEELLVVATTTILGDLVKGIVGDDATVTVLLPVGADPHDYQASSRDGVTIREADLVVANGLGLEEGLIAVLESAHDDGARILEVGDMVDPMEWGEGRDPHEGEDDDHDHDEDEGEHDHDDDHAEDHTEDEGEHDDHD
;
A
#
# COMPACT_ATOMS: atom_id res chain seq x y z
N MET A 1 -24.35 15.55 0.04
CA MET A 1 -24.74 14.97 -1.26
C MET A 1 -24.31 13.51 -1.31
N ARG A 2 -25.23 12.55 -1.41
CA ARG A 2 -24.89 11.12 -1.55
C ARG A 2 -24.70 10.84 -3.04
N ARG A 3 -23.47 10.58 -3.49
CA ARG A 3 -23.20 10.15 -4.87
C ARG A 3 -23.27 8.62 -4.90
N THR A 4 -24.41 8.09 -5.34
CA THR A 4 -24.59 6.66 -5.58
C THR A 4 -23.76 6.25 -6.80
N TRP A 5 -22.77 5.39 -6.58
CA TRP A 5 -21.92 4.84 -7.64
C TRP A 5 -22.70 3.72 -8.35
N THR A 6 -23.29 4.01 -9.50
CA THR A 6 -23.90 2.99 -10.35
C THR A 6 -22.83 2.41 -11.28
N PHE A 7 -22.37 1.19 -10.97
CA PHE A 7 -21.60 0.36 -11.90
C PHE A 7 -22.41 0.18 -13.19
N LYS A 8 -21.87 0.67 -14.31
CA LYS A 8 -22.47 0.51 -15.62
C LYS A 8 -21.82 -0.71 -16.27
N VAL A 9 -22.55 -1.82 -16.25
CA VAL A 9 -22.28 -3.05 -16.99
C VAL A 9 -22.02 -2.69 -18.46
N TRP A 10 -20.78 -2.89 -18.92
CA TRP A 10 -20.45 -2.89 -20.35
C TRP A 10 -20.41 -4.34 -20.81
N ALA A 11 -21.57 -4.85 -21.18
CA ALA A 11 -21.71 -6.06 -21.96
C ALA A 11 -22.01 -5.65 -23.41
N THR A 12 -21.00 -5.65 -24.28
CA THR A 12 -21.20 -5.80 -25.73
C THR A 12 -19.97 -6.45 -26.33
N ALA A 13 -20.00 -7.79 -26.36
CA ALA A 13 -19.24 -8.56 -27.33
C ALA A 13 -19.88 -8.37 -28.71
N VAL A 14 -19.11 -7.88 -29.69
CA VAL A 14 -19.50 -7.89 -31.10
C VAL A 14 -18.50 -8.78 -31.83
N ALA A 15 -18.84 -10.06 -31.93
CA ALA A 15 -18.13 -11.00 -32.80
C ALA A 15 -18.76 -10.94 -34.20
N THR A 16 -18.07 -10.31 -35.14
CA THR A 16 -18.41 -10.40 -36.58
C THR A 16 -17.36 -11.29 -37.24
N LEU A 17 -17.59 -12.61 -37.21
CA LEU A 17 -16.77 -13.59 -37.91
C LEU A 17 -17.29 -13.74 -39.35
N LEU A 18 -16.58 -13.13 -40.31
CA LEU A 18 -16.84 -13.25 -41.74
C LEU A 18 -16.13 -14.50 -42.28
N VAL A 19 -16.83 -15.63 -42.36
CA VAL A 19 -16.35 -16.82 -43.09
C VAL A 19 -16.89 -16.76 -44.52
N LEU A 20 -16.01 -16.44 -45.47
CA LEU A 20 -16.28 -16.71 -46.89
C LEU A 20 -15.95 -18.18 -47.19
N GLY A 21 -17.00 -18.98 -47.40
CA GLY A 21 -16.88 -20.33 -47.95
C GLY A 21 -16.50 -20.28 -49.44
N ALA A 22 -15.42 -20.98 -49.78
CA ALA A 22 -15.05 -21.31 -51.15
C ALA A 22 -15.62 -22.69 -51.51
N CYS A 23 -16.45 -22.76 -52.54
CA CYS A 23 -16.78 -24.01 -53.23
C CYS A 23 -15.64 -24.37 -54.20
N GLY A 24 -15.19 -25.62 -54.16
CA GLY A 24 -14.31 -26.23 -55.15
C GLY A 24 -14.60 -27.72 -55.24
N ASP A 25 -15.34 -28.09 -56.28
CA ASP A 25 -15.81 -29.43 -56.66
C ASP A 25 -14.67 -30.30 -57.22
N GLY A 26 -14.68 -31.60 -56.92
CA GLY A 26 -13.72 -32.57 -57.47
C GLY A 26 -13.90 -33.98 -56.90
N ALA A 27 -14.81 -34.73 -57.52
CA ALA A 27 -15.04 -36.17 -57.30
C ALA A 27 -13.87 -37.04 -57.79
N ASP A 28 -13.62 -38.19 -57.13
CA ASP A 28 -13.72 -39.53 -57.75
C ASP A 28 -13.60 -40.66 -56.69
N ASP A 29 -14.57 -41.57 -56.80
CA ASP A 29 -14.82 -42.92 -56.28
C ASP A 29 -13.79 -43.75 -55.49
N GLY A 30 -14.34 -44.52 -54.54
CA GLY A 30 -13.63 -45.62 -53.87
C GLY A 30 -14.41 -46.36 -52.76
N GLU A 31 -15.63 -46.79 -53.06
CA GLU A 31 -16.34 -47.99 -52.58
C GLU A 31 -16.03 -48.58 -51.16
N VAL A 32 -16.99 -48.46 -50.24
CA VAL A 32 -17.24 -49.43 -49.15
C VAL A 32 -18.71 -49.35 -48.72
N GLU A 33 -19.47 -50.39 -49.05
CA GLU A 33 -20.84 -50.64 -48.59
C GLU A 33 -20.86 -51.18 -47.13
N PRO A 34 -22.01 -51.14 -46.44
CA PRO A 34 -22.10 -50.69 -45.05
C PRO A 34 -22.27 -51.83 -44.03
N GLU A 35 -22.01 -51.55 -42.76
CA GLU A 35 -22.79 -52.17 -41.68
C GLU A 35 -23.28 -51.09 -40.72
N GLU A 36 -24.61 -50.99 -40.65
CA GLU A 36 -25.37 -50.31 -39.62
C GLU A 36 -24.92 -50.72 -38.22
N THR A 37 -24.64 -49.74 -37.36
CA THR A 37 -25.29 -49.65 -36.04
C THR A 37 -25.13 -48.22 -35.52
N ALA A 38 -26.25 -47.58 -35.18
CA ALA A 38 -26.32 -46.37 -34.38
C ALA A 38 -27.47 -46.54 -33.37
N PRO A 39 -27.62 -45.72 -32.33
CA PRO A 39 -26.61 -44.99 -31.55
C PRO A 39 -26.78 -45.28 -30.04
N THR A 40 -25.75 -45.04 -29.22
CA THR A 40 -26.02 -44.64 -27.82
C THR A 40 -25.26 -43.37 -27.53
N ALA A 41 -26.03 -42.34 -27.21
CA ALA A 41 -25.56 -41.04 -26.79
C ALA A 41 -24.69 -41.19 -25.53
N ALA A 42 -23.47 -40.68 -25.62
CA ALA A 42 -22.75 -40.12 -24.50
C ALA A 42 -22.22 -38.79 -25.00
N GLU A 43 -23.03 -37.75 -24.81
CA GLU A 43 -22.57 -36.36 -24.90
C GLU A 43 -21.53 -36.19 -23.79
N ALA A 44 -20.26 -36.44 -24.13
CA ALA A 44 -19.15 -35.90 -23.37
C ALA A 44 -19.15 -34.40 -23.68
N ASP A 45 -19.82 -33.65 -22.80
CA ASP A 45 -19.64 -32.22 -22.67
C ASP A 45 -18.13 -32.00 -22.51
N ALA A 46 -17.50 -31.58 -23.60
CA ALA A 46 -16.13 -31.12 -23.59
C ALA A 46 -16.16 -29.81 -22.83
N GLU A 47 -16.08 -29.90 -21.49
CA GLU A 47 -15.79 -28.78 -20.63
C GLU A 47 -14.46 -28.21 -21.15
N SER A 48 -14.58 -27.15 -21.94
CA SER A 48 -13.47 -26.32 -22.35
C SER A 48 -12.86 -25.82 -21.06
N SER A 49 -11.78 -26.46 -20.63
CA SER A 49 -10.91 -25.99 -19.56
C SER A 49 -10.41 -24.63 -20.01
N VAL A 50 -11.12 -23.59 -19.60
CA VAL A 50 -10.61 -22.23 -19.60
C VAL A 50 -9.45 -22.27 -18.62
N ASP A 51 -8.25 -22.40 -19.15
CA ASP A 51 -7.03 -22.14 -18.40
C ASP A 51 -7.20 -20.73 -17.82
N PRO A 52 -7.09 -20.53 -16.49
CA PRO A 52 -7.18 -19.19 -15.94
C PRO A 52 -6.00 -18.41 -16.51
N GLU A 53 -6.26 -17.58 -17.51
CA GLU A 53 -5.33 -16.54 -17.93
C GLU A 53 -4.85 -15.84 -16.65
N PRO A 54 -3.54 -15.67 -16.45
CA PRO A 54 -3.02 -15.05 -15.24
C PRO A 54 -3.66 -13.67 -15.13
N SER A 55 -4.58 -13.51 -14.18
CA SER A 55 -5.09 -12.20 -13.82
C SER A 55 -3.90 -11.41 -13.30
N GLU A 56 -3.54 -10.33 -13.98
CA GLU A 56 -2.58 -9.37 -13.47
C GLU A 56 -3.11 -8.89 -12.12
N GLU A 57 -2.51 -9.38 -11.03
CA GLU A 57 -2.95 -9.10 -9.68
C GLU A 57 -2.71 -7.61 -9.41
N LEU A 58 -3.75 -6.89 -8.97
CA LEU A 58 -3.69 -5.45 -8.79
C LEU A 58 -2.61 -5.09 -7.75
N LEU A 59 -1.79 -4.09 -8.04
CA LEU A 59 -0.80 -3.57 -7.11
C LEU A 59 -1.34 -2.34 -6.40
N VAL A 60 -1.57 -2.46 -5.09
CA VAL A 60 -1.89 -1.31 -4.22
C VAL A 60 -0.68 -0.98 -3.36
N VAL A 61 -0.25 0.28 -3.38
CA VAL A 61 0.83 0.78 -2.54
C VAL A 61 0.23 1.62 -1.42
N ALA A 62 0.50 1.28 -0.17
CA ALA A 62 0.17 2.10 0.99
C ALA A 62 1.42 2.78 1.52
N THR A 63 1.33 4.07 1.83
CA THR A 63 2.48 4.84 2.34
C THR A 63 2.88 4.41 3.76
N THR A 64 1.90 4.15 4.63
CA THR A 64 2.12 3.77 6.04
C THR A 64 1.60 2.38 6.36
N THR A 65 2.11 1.77 7.44
CA THR A 65 1.65 0.46 7.91
C THR A 65 0.18 0.44 8.29
N ILE A 66 -0.31 1.52 8.90
CA ILE A 66 -1.71 1.68 9.29
C ILE A 66 -2.62 1.61 8.07
N LEU A 67 -2.29 2.36 7.01
CA LEU A 67 -3.03 2.31 5.75
C LEU A 67 -2.90 0.94 5.08
N GLY A 68 -1.71 0.34 5.12
CA GLY A 68 -1.45 -0.99 4.60
C GLY A 68 -2.36 -2.05 5.22
N ASP A 69 -2.52 -2.04 6.54
CA ASP A 69 -3.38 -2.99 7.25
C ASP A 69 -4.86 -2.78 6.93
N LEU A 70 -5.31 -1.53 6.82
CA LEU A 70 -6.68 -1.20 6.42
C LEU A 70 -6.96 -1.67 4.99
N VAL A 71 -6.06 -1.36 4.05
CA VAL A 71 -6.21 -1.75 2.65
C VAL A 71 -6.21 -3.27 2.51
N LYS A 72 -5.29 -3.99 3.16
CA LYS A 72 -5.26 -5.47 3.17
C LYS A 72 -6.58 -6.07 3.67
N GLY A 73 -7.16 -5.50 4.72
CA GLY A 73 -8.45 -5.94 5.25
C GLY A 73 -9.62 -5.72 4.28
N ILE A 74 -9.51 -4.76 3.37
CA ILE A 74 -10.54 -4.45 2.36
C ILE A 74 -10.37 -5.32 1.11
N VAL A 75 -9.14 -5.46 0.59
CA VAL A 75 -8.89 -6.10 -0.71
C VAL A 75 -8.72 -7.62 -0.61
N GLY A 76 -8.37 -8.17 0.55
CA GLY A 76 -8.16 -9.60 0.71
C GLY A 76 -7.10 -10.13 -0.28
N ASP A 77 -7.48 -11.15 -1.05
CA ASP A 77 -6.63 -11.79 -2.05
C ASP A 77 -6.78 -11.20 -3.46
N ASP A 78 -7.63 -10.17 -3.66
CA ASP A 78 -7.88 -9.57 -4.98
C ASP A 78 -6.76 -8.62 -5.43
N ALA A 79 -5.83 -8.25 -4.54
CA ALA A 79 -4.73 -7.33 -4.81
C ALA A 79 -3.51 -7.59 -3.92
N THR A 80 -2.32 -7.40 -4.47
CA THR A 80 -1.08 -7.32 -3.69
C THR A 80 -0.97 -5.93 -3.05
N VAL A 81 -0.78 -5.90 -1.73
CA VAL A 81 -0.57 -4.66 -0.97
C VAL A 81 0.89 -4.52 -0.54
N THR A 82 1.58 -3.53 -1.09
CA THR A 82 2.94 -3.14 -0.70
C THR A 82 2.89 -1.94 0.23
N VAL A 83 3.66 -1.96 1.32
CA VAL A 83 3.78 -0.83 2.25
C VAL A 83 5.16 -0.21 2.10
N LEU A 84 5.24 1.11 1.89
CA LEU A 84 6.50 1.82 1.72
C LEU A 84 7.23 1.99 3.06
N LEU A 85 6.55 2.56 4.06
CA LEU A 85 7.13 2.78 5.38
C LEU A 85 7.40 1.44 6.11
N PRO A 86 8.66 1.13 6.45
CA PRO A 86 8.98 -0.09 7.20
C PRO A 86 8.35 -0.09 8.59
N VAL A 87 8.11 -1.28 9.14
CA VAL A 87 7.64 -1.44 10.52
C VAL A 87 8.65 -0.84 11.48
N GLY A 88 8.18 0.07 12.35
CA GLY A 88 9.00 0.75 13.35
C GLY A 88 9.75 1.98 12.84
N ALA A 89 9.65 2.33 11.56
CA ALA A 89 10.16 3.59 11.04
C ALA A 89 9.21 4.75 11.39
N ASP A 90 9.78 5.93 11.65
CA ASP A 90 9.03 7.16 11.82
C ASP A 90 8.65 7.75 10.43
N PRO A 91 7.38 8.10 10.19
CA PRO A 91 6.94 8.64 8.91
C PRO A 91 7.51 10.03 8.58
N HIS A 92 7.88 10.83 9.58
CA HIS A 92 8.49 12.15 9.38
C HIS A 92 9.96 12.05 8.98
N ASP A 93 10.66 10.99 9.40
CA ASP A 93 12.07 10.76 9.05
C ASP A 93 12.25 9.96 7.75
N TYR A 94 11.19 9.29 7.26
CA TYR A 94 11.28 8.43 6.09
C TYR A 94 11.38 9.24 4.79
N GLN A 95 12.30 8.81 3.91
CA GLN A 95 12.58 9.46 2.63
C GLN A 95 12.41 8.48 1.48
N ALA A 96 11.80 8.95 0.38
CA ALA A 96 11.62 8.14 -0.82
C ALA A 96 12.97 7.67 -1.39
N SER A 97 13.15 6.36 -1.55
CA SER A 97 14.22 5.81 -2.35
C SER A 97 13.86 5.83 -3.84
N SER A 98 14.85 5.63 -4.71
CA SER A 98 14.60 5.45 -6.15
C SER A 98 13.68 4.26 -6.44
N ARG A 99 13.75 3.21 -5.61
CA ARG A 99 12.90 2.02 -5.73
C ARG A 99 11.46 2.35 -5.34
N ASP A 100 11.24 3.16 -4.32
CA ASP A 100 9.90 3.59 -3.92
C ASP A 100 9.26 4.42 -5.02
N GLY A 101 10.02 5.32 -5.64
CA GLY A 101 9.53 6.09 -6.80
C GLY A 101 9.12 5.21 -7.99
N VAL A 102 9.81 4.11 -8.27
CA VAL A 102 9.37 3.15 -9.31
C VAL A 102 8.09 2.44 -8.86
N THR A 103 8.08 1.94 -7.62
CA THR A 103 6.94 1.21 -7.05
C THR A 103 5.66 2.05 -7.04
N ILE A 104 5.76 3.34 -6.71
CA ILE A 104 4.65 4.31 -6.73
C ILE A 104 4.09 4.48 -8.16
N ARG A 105 4.96 4.58 -9.18
CA ARG A 105 4.53 4.80 -10.57
C ARG A 105 3.94 3.56 -11.22
N GLU A 106 4.36 2.37 -10.79
CA GLU A 106 3.86 1.09 -11.29
C GLU A 106 2.57 0.63 -10.60
N ALA A 107 2.18 1.26 -9.50
CA ALA A 107 0.99 0.90 -8.74
C ALA A 107 -0.32 1.23 -9.50
N ASP A 108 -1.30 0.33 -9.41
CA ASP A 108 -2.67 0.59 -9.86
C ASP A 108 -3.39 1.60 -8.97
N LEU A 109 -2.99 1.66 -7.69
CA LEU A 109 -3.47 2.63 -6.71
C LEU A 109 -2.40 2.87 -5.64
N VAL A 110 -2.18 4.14 -5.31
CA VAL A 110 -1.42 4.55 -4.13
C VAL A 110 -2.41 5.09 -3.09
N VAL A 111 -2.31 4.66 -1.84
CA VAL A 111 -3.11 5.15 -0.71
C VAL A 111 -2.18 5.87 0.25
N ALA A 112 -2.37 7.18 0.36
CA ALA A 112 -1.57 8.09 1.19
C ALA A 112 -2.42 8.73 2.29
N ASN A 113 -1.79 9.19 3.38
CA ASN A 113 -2.53 9.85 4.45
C ASN A 113 -3.13 11.18 4.00
N GLY A 114 -2.38 12.02 3.29
CA GLY A 114 -2.86 13.30 2.75
C GLY A 114 -2.89 14.47 3.73
N LEU A 115 -2.44 14.30 4.98
CA LEU A 115 -2.37 15.38 5.99
C LEU A 115 -0.93 15.76 6.34
N GLY A 116 0.02 15.49 5.44
CA GLY A 116 1.43 15.84 5.61
C GLY A 116 2.22 14.94 6.56
N LEU A 117 1.71 13.75 6.90
CA LEU A 117 2.43 12.80 7.77
C LEU A 117 3.70 12.26 7.10
N GLU A 118 3.65 12.01 5.79
CA GLU A 118 4.75 11.43 5.01
C GLU A 118 5.54 12.48 4.22
N GLU A 119 6.11 13.49 4.91
CA GLU A 119 6.77 14.64 4.27
C GLU A 119 7.81 14.25 3.21
N GLY A 120 8.65 13.23 3.49
CA GLY A 120 9.66 12.74 2.56
C GLY A 120 9.12 11.98 1.35
N LEU A 121 7.80 11.76 1.27
CA LEU A 121 7.12 11.16 0.11
C LEU A 121 6.34 12.19 -0.73
N ILE A 122 6.03 13.38 -0.20
CA ILE A 122 5.14 14.35 -0.87
C ILE A 122 5.58 14.63 -2.30
N ALA A 123 6.84 15.02 -2.51
CA ALA A 123 7.32 15.40 -3.84
C ALA A 123 7.27 14.26 -4.86
N VAL A 124 7.50 13.00 -4.44
CA VAL A 124 7.42 11.85 -5.35
C VAL A 124 5.98 11.46 -5.65
N LEU A 125 5.07 11.61 -4.68
CA LEU A 125 3.64 11.38 -4.87
C LEU A 125 3.04 12.43 -5.82
N GLU A 126 3.34 13.71 -5.61
CA GLU A 126 2.91 14.80 -6.51
C GLU A 126 3.41 14.58 -7.94
N SER A 127 4.71 14.28 -8.11
CA SER A 127 5.27 13.98 -9.42
C SER A 127 4.62 12.77 -10.07
N ALA A 128 4.35 11.69 -9.32
CA ALA A 128 3.70 10.51 -9.87
C ALA A 128 2.25 10.79 -10.26
N HIS A 129 1.52 11.57 -9.47
CA HIS A 129 0.16 12.01 -9.79
C HIS A 129 0.13 12.84 -11.07
N ASP A 130 1.07 13.78 -11.23
CA ASP A 130 1.22 14.58 -12.45
C ASP A 130 1.55 13.71 -13.68
N ASP A 131 2.27 12.61 -13.48
CA ASP A 131 2.56 11.58 -14.50
C ASP A 131 1.36 10.64 -14.76
N GLY A 132 0.26 10.76 -14.00
CA GLY A 132 -0.99 10.03 -14.18
C GLY A 132 -1.22 8.86 -13.22
N ALA A 133 -0.39 8.69 -12.19
CA ALA A 133 -0.60 7.70 -11.15
C ALA A 133 -1.89 7.99 -10.37
N ARG A 134 -2.60 6.93 -9.96
CA ARG A 134 -3.82 7.07 -9.15
C ARG A 134 -3.44 7.13 -7.69
N ILE A 135 -3.60 8.31 -7.09
CA ILE A 135 -3.33 8.53 -5.66
C ILE A 135 -4.62 8.85 -4.94
N LEU A 136 -4.87 8.14 -3.86
CA LEU A 136 -5.97 8.36 -2.93
C LEU A 136 -5.39 8.90 -1.63
N GLU A 137 -5.63 10.18 -1.38
CA GLU A 137 -5.32 10.83 -0.11
C GLU A 137 -6.51 10.68 0.84
N VAL A 138 -6.30 9.96 1.95
CA VAL A 138 -7.38 9.68 2.91
C VAL A 138 -7.84 10.95 3.63
N GLY A 139 -6.92 11.88 3.87
CA GLY A 139 -7.12 13.19 4.49
C GLY A 139 -8.21 14.01 3.82
N ASP A 140 -8.29 13.97 2.50
CA ASP A 140 -9.29 14.68 1.70
C ASP A 140 -10.73 14.21 1.95
N MET A 141 -10.90 13.02 2.54
CA MET A 141 -12.20 12.40 2.79
C MET A 141 -12.65 12.49 4.25
N VAL A 142 -11.81 13.04 5.13
CA VAL A 142 -12.08 13.18 6.56
C VAL A 142 -12.09 14.65 6.98
N ASP A 143 -12.69 14.93 8.13
CA ASP A 143 -12.65 16.24 8.78
C ASP A 143 -11.75 16.09 10.02
N PRO A 144 -10.45 16.46 9.94
CA PRO A 144 -9.54 16.34 11.07
C PRO A 144 -10.02 17.22 12.22
N MET A 145 -9.99 16.69 13.45
CA MET A 145 -10.23 17.51 14.63
C MET A 145 -9.11 18.52 14.78
N GLU A 146 -9.45 19.77 15.08
CA GLU A 146 -8.44 20.75 15.43
C GLU A 146 -7.71 20.31 16.69
N TRP A 147 -6.40 20.50 16.70
CA TRP A 147 -5.61 20.38 17.91
C TRP A 147 -6.05 21.51 18.85
N GLY A 148 -6.91 21.20 19.81
CA GLY A 148 -7.25 22.14 20.86
C GLY A 148 -5.99 22.51 21.63
N GLU A 149 -5.85 23.79 21.99
CA GLU A 149 -5.02 24.19 23.12
C GLU A 149 -5.38 23.23 24.25
N GLY A 150 -4.46 22.33 24.59
CA GLY A 150 -4.73 21.30 25.57
C GLY A 150 -5.31 21.96 26.81
N ARG A 151 -6.36 21.37 27.38
CA ARG A 151 -6.43 21.38 28.84
C ARG A 151 -5.05 20.97 29.30
N ASP A 152 -4.38 21.87 29.99
CA ASP A 152 -3.15 21.54 30.67
C ASP A 152 -3.45 20.28 31.50
N PRO A 153 -2.72 19.17 31.33
CA PRO A 153 -2.89 18.02 32.23
C PRO A 153 -2.55 18.38 33.69
N HIS A 154 -2.08 19.61 33.96
CA HIS A 154 -1.91 20.21 35.27
C HIS A 154 -3.05 21.17 35.71
N GLU A 155 -4.12 21.36 34.93
CA GLU A 155 -5.34 22.09 35.37
C GLU A 155 -6.41 21.14 35.93
N GLY A 156 -5.97 20.12 36.68
CA GLY A 156 -6.83 19.25 37.47
C GLY A 156 -6.39 19.31 38.93
N GLU A 157 -7.20 19.99 39.74
CA GLU A 157 -7.20 20.00 41.20
C GLU A 157 -5.87 20.37 41.89
N ASP A 158 -5.85 21.55 42.53
CA ASP A 158 -5.05 21.79 43.73
C ASP A 158 -5.50 20.79 44.82
N ASP A 159 -5.11 19.52 44.72
CA ASP A 159 -5.13 18.61 45.85
C ASP A 159 -3.96 19.00 46.75
N ASP A 160 -4.28 19.76 47.79
CA ASP A 160 -3.43 20.06 48.93
C ASP A 160 -2.92 18.75 49.55
N HIS A 161 -1.84 18.19 49.00
CA HIS A 161 -1.05 17.17 49.65
C HIS A 161 -0.20 17.87 50.71
N ASP A 162 -0.77 18.02 51.91
CA ASP A 162 -0.02 18.21 53.15
C ASP A 162 1.02 17.08 53.27
N HIS A 163 2.23 17.35 52.81
CA HIS A 163 3.40 16.54 53.12
C HIS A 163 3.83 16.92 54.54
N ASP A 164 3.34 16.17 55.52
CA ASP A 164 3.94 16.13 56.86
C ASP A 164 5.45 15.83 56.69
N GLU A 165 6.27 16.78 57.15
CA GLU A 165 7.72 16.70 57.18
C GLU A 165 8.17 15.50 58.03
N ASP A 166 8.76 14.48 57.39
CA ASP A 166 9.64 13.54 58.08
C ASP A 166 11.08 13.86 57.68
N GLU A 167 11.75 14.59 58.56
CA GLU A 167 13.17 14.96 58.50
C GLU A 167 14.04 13.70 58.60
N GLY A 168 14.32 13.09 57.45
CA GLY A 168 15.37 12.09 57.29
C GLY A 168 16.69 12.78 56.97
N GLU A 169 17.48 13.04 58.01
CA GLU A 169 18.85 13.56 57.92
C GLU A 169 19.71 12.68 56.98
N HIS A 170 20.11 13.24 55.83
CA HIS A 170 21.14 12.66 54.96
C HIS A 170 22.40 13.50 55.08
N ASP A 171 23.30 13.05 55.97
CA ASP A 171 24.67 13.54 56.07
C ASP A 171 25.41 13.32 54.75
N HIS A 172 25.82 14.43 54.12
CA HIS A 172 26.79 14.43 53.03
C HIS A 172 28.18 14.57 53.63
N ASP A 173 28.91 13.45 53.74
CA ASP A 173 30.36 13.46 53.90
C ASP A 173 31.00 13.74 52.53
N ASP A 174 31.34 15.01 52.30
CA ASP A 174 32.39 15.45 51.37
C ASP A 174 33.74 14.97 51.89
N ASP A 175 34.54 14.25 51.07
CA ASP A 175 36.00 14.25 51.20
C ASP A 175 36.73 13.70 49.94
N HIS A 176 37.52 14.61 49.34
CA HIS A 176 38.81 14.45 48.65
C HIS A 176 38.89 13.67 47.31
N ALA A 177 39.11 14.36 46.18
CA ALA A 177 40.37 14.93 45.67
C ALA A 177 41.36 13.87 45.17
N GLU A 178 41.59 13.81 43.86
CA GLU A 178 42.90 13.49 43.29
C GLU A 178 43.14 14.27 41.99
N ASP A 179 44.35 14.83 41.96
CA ASP A 179 45.04 15.61 40.94
C ASP A 179 45.61 14.68 39.86
N HIS A 180 45.48 15.02 38.57
CA HIS A 180 46.39 14.55 37.51
C HIS A 180 46.48 15.55 36.34
N THR A 181 47.45 16.46 36.48
CA THR A 181 48.41 17.01 35.50
C THR A 181 48.33 16.61 34.00
N GLU A 182 48.23 17.65 33.16
CA GLU A 182 48.87 17.96 31.85
C GLU A 182 49.37 16.83 30.90
N ASP A 183 48.92 16.87 29.63
CA ASP A 183 49.78 16.61 28.46
C ASP A 183 49.26 17.38 27.24
N GLU A 184 50.17 18.15 26.63
CA GLU A 184 49.96 19.07 25.50
C GLU A 184 49.98 18.28 24.18
N GLY A 185 48.88 18.31 23.43
CA GLY A 185 48.79 17.73 22.08
C GLY A 185 48.96 18.80 21.01
N GLU A 186 50.15 18.85 20.44
CA GLU A 186 50.64 19.78 19.42
C GLU A 186 49.79 19.85 18.12
N HIS A 187 49.90 21.02 17.50
CA HIS A 187 49.31 21.45 16.23
C HIS A 187 49.82 20.67 15.02
N ASP A 188 48.99 20.51 13.99
CA ASP A 188 49.44 20.51 12.59
C ASP A 188 48.34 21.06 11.66
N ASP A 189 48.55 22.29 11.19
CA ASP A 189 47.87 22.88 10.04
C ASP A 189 48.51 22.34 8.75
N HIS A 190 47.70 21.83 7.82
CA HIS A 190 48.14 21.55 6.45
C HIS A 190 47.23 22.24 5.44
N ASP A 191 47.86 23.09 4.62
CA ASP A 191 47.40 23.78 3.40
C ASP A 191 46.87 22.80 2.32
#